data_AF-A0A4Q3WAI6-F1
#
_entry.id   AF-A0A4Q3WAI6-F1
#
_cell.length_a   1.000
_cell.length_b   1.000
_cell.length_c   1.000
_cell.angle_alpha   90.00
_cell.angle_beta   90.00
_cell.angle_gamma   90.00
#
_symmetry.space_group_name_H-M   'P 1'
#
loop_
_entity.id
_entity.type
_entity.pdbx_description
1 polymer ?
#
loop_
_entity_poly.entity_id
_entity_poly.type
_entity_poly.pdbx_seq_one_letter_code
_entity_poly.pdbx_strand_id
1 'polypeptide(L)'
;MRSLTVLLALFFSTLVSAQDSIRYRVILVGDAGEMNKEQQKALQHAAGHVLSGKTSVFYLGDNIYPRGMALPGSGNVLETQEILRSQYGPMRAKGAPVYFVPGNHDWDKSGPAGLTKIKLQWQYLDELGDSLVKLLPPNGCPDPVAINLTDKLMVIAYDSEWWLYPFDKGNSDGECDCKTKDDVLAKLDELRHRNRDKVIILASHHPFQSYGVHGGKYTLKDHIFPLTAANKNLYIPLPVIGSLYPFLRSTFSNPEDLKHPLYKDMIKRVSGVFNDFPNIIYAAGHEHGLQLISDNRLQIVSGAGAKHTNATKGKHSLFADATQGYVTVDQMLDNSLRLTYYIYDQDTVHQAFSYAVPYEAVKVREELAIKVIKEDSLTVKVHASYDKPGRFHRFLFGENYRKEWAAPTTLPVLRISELSGGLTPLQLGGGMQSRSLRLADAQGKEWVIRSVEKIPDALLPPELRGTFAKDWLDDVTSAQHPFSALIVPPIANAVNIPHAKPVIGVLSPDKNLGIYERVFSNMVVLFEEREPL
;
A
#
# COMPACT_ATOMS: atom_id res chain seq x y z
N MET A 1 57.63 20.85 -49.16
CA MET A 1 57.19 21.25 -47.80
C MET A 1 55.77 21.80 -47.89
N ARG A 2 54.73 20.99 -47.64
CA ARG A 2 53.33 21.38 -47.34
C ARG A 2 52.39 20.17 -47.47
N SER A 3 52.66 19.13 -46.67
CA SER A 3 51.77 17.97 -46.54
C SER A 3 51.97 17.35 -45.15
N LEU A 4 51.52 17.99 -44.06
CA LEU A 4 51.34 17.29 -42.76
C LEU A 4 50.77 18.20 -41.64
N THR A 5 49.54 18.74 -41.71
CA THR A 5 48.96 19.37 -40.49
C THR A 5 47.44 19.51 -40.38
N VAL A 6 46.63 19.02 -41.33
CA VAL A 6 45.16 19.25 -41.26
C VAL A 6 44.35 17.97 -40.95
N LEU A 7 45.01 16.80 -40.85
CA LEU A 7 44.33 15.52 -40.61
C LEU A 7 44.38 15.02 -39.15
N LEU A 8 44.64 15.90 -38.17
CA LEU A 8 44.75 15.52 -36.75
C LEU A 8 43.75 16.25 -35.82
N ALA A 9 42.80 17.02 -36.36
CA ALA A 9 41.80 17.76 -35.59
C ALA A 9 40.37 17.23 -35.73
N LEU A 10 40.15 16.14 -36.48
CA LEU A 10 38.82 15.54 -36.70
C LEU A 10 38.61 14.20 -35.98
N PHE A 11 39.55 13.78 -35.14
CA PHE A 11 39.46 12.51 -34.37
C PHE A 11 39.37 12.70 -32.84
N PHE A 12 39.12 13.91 -32.35
CA PHE A 12 39.15 14.22 -30.91
C PHE A 12 37.83 14.74 -30.31
N SER A 13 36.69 14.55 -30.98
CA SER A 13 35.42 15.11 -30.51
C SER A 13 34.21 14.18 -30.60
N THR A 14 34.38 12.88 -30.30
CA THR A 14 33.27 12.00 -29.87
C THR A 14 33.76 10.93 -28.89
N LEU A 15 34.52 11.33 -27.87
CA LEU A 15 34.51 10.63 -26.58
C LEU A 15 33.79 11.54 -25.58
N VAL A 16 32.54 11.89 -25.91
CA VAL A 16 31.58 12.18 -24.85
C VAL A 16 31.36 10.82 -24.20
N SER A 17 32.11 10.54 -23.13
CA SER A 17 31.76 9.49 -22.19
C SER A 17 30.26 9.58 -21.99
N ALA A 18 29.53 8.52 -22.32
CA ALA A 18 28.10 8.43 -22.06
C ALA A 18 27.92 8.76 -20.58
N GLN A 19 27.53 10.00 -20.29
CA GLN A 19 27.18 10.43 -18.94
C GLN A 19 26.08 9.47 -18.52
N ASP A 20 26.30 8.76 -17.42
CA ASP A 20 25.33 7.82 -16.89
C ASP A 20 23.99 8.56 -16.73
N SER A 21 23.07 8.26 -17.64
CA SER A 21 21.79 8.96 -17.80
C SER A 21 20.80 8.58 -16.70
N ILE A 22 21.23 7.74 -15.75
CA ILE A 22 20.44 7.22 -14.65
C ILE A 22 20.53 8.19 -13.47
N ARG A 23 19.38 8.77 -13.13
CA ARG A 23 19.17 9.58 -11.94
C ARG A 23 19.13 8.71 -10.68
N TYR A 24 18.36 7.62 -10.75
CA TYR A 24 18.18 6.68 -9.65
C TYR A 24 17.78 5.30 -10.19
N ARG A 25 18.16 4.22 -9.50
CA ARG A 25 17.81 2.84 -9.85
C ARG A 25 17.06 2.16 -8.72
N VAL A 26 15.98 1.48 -9.06
CA VAL A 26 15.30 0.54 -8.17
C VAL A 26 15.56 -0.87 -8.69
N ILE A 27 16.03 -1.77 -7.83
CA ILE A 27 16.14 -3.19 -8.15
C ILE A 27 15.00 -3.91 -7.46
N LEU A 28 14.22 -4.67 -8.23
CA LEU A 28 13.07 -5.44 -7.77
C LEU A 28 13.41 -6.93 -7.88
N VAL A 29 13.29 -7.64 -6.78
CA VAL A 29 13.46 -9.09 -6.68
C VAL A 29 12.28 -9.62 -5.88
N GLY A 30 11.73 -10.79 -6.18
CA GLY A 30 10.65 -11.41 -5.40
C GLY A 30 10.89 -12.91 -5.33
N ASP A 31 10.33 -13.57 -4.33
CA ASP A 31 10.34 -15.04 -4.22
C ASP A 31 11.76 -15.61 -4.18
N ALA A 32 12.66 -14.89 -3.50
CA ALA A 32 14.08 -15.21 -3.38
C ALA A 32 14.43 -16.01 -2.11
N GLY A 33 13.41 -16.49 -1.38
CA GLY A 33 13.56 -17.15 -0.08
C GLY A 33 14.15 -18.56 -0.07
N GLU A 34 14.83 -18.99 -1.13
CA GLU A 34 15.56 -20.25 -1.19
C GLU A 34 16.97 -20.00 -1.75
N MET A 35 17.98 -20.56 -1.09
CA MET A 35 19.38 -20.44 -1.53
C MET A 35 19.70 -21.55 -2.55
N ASN A 36 19.75 -21.18 -3.84
CA ASN A 36 20.21 -22.06 -4.91
C ASN A 36 21.23 -21.35 -5.82
N LYS A 37 21.84 -22.07 -6.76
CA LYS A 37 22.93 -21.56 -7.60
C LYS A 37 22.45 -20.39 -8.46
N GLU A 38 21.28 -20.52 -9.05
CA GLU A 38 20.65 -19.55 -9.93
C GLU A 38 20.33 -18.24 -9.19
N GLN A 39 19.72 -18.35 -8.00
CA GLN A 39 19.43 -17.24 -7.09
C GLN A 39 20.71 -16.49 -6.72
N GLN A 40 21.76 -17.20 -6.31
CA GLN A 40 23.03 -16.57 -5.96
C GLN A 40 23.65 -15.82 -7.14
N LYS A 41 23.60 -16.39 -8.35
CA LYS A 41 24.10 -15.74 -9.58
C LYS A 41 23.28 -14.51 -9.93
N ALA A 42 21.95 -14.60 -9.84
CA ALA A 42 21.05 -13.48 -10.07
C ALA A 42 21.30 -12.33 -9.10
N LEU A 43 21.44 -12.62 -7.80
CA LEU A 43 21.71 -11.63 -6.75
C LEU A 43 23.10 -11.01 -6.87
N GLN A 44 24.14 -11.79 -7.20
CA GLN A 44 25.47 -11.26 -7.48
C GLN A 44 25.47 -10.35 -8.71
N HIS A 45 24.76 -10.73 -9.76
CA HIS A 45 24.60 -9.90 -10.96
C HIS A 45 23.87 -8.60 -10.62
N ALA A 46 22.77 -8.66 -9.88
CA ALA A 46 22.01 -7.49 -9.42
C ALA A 46 22.85 -6.57 -8.52
N ALA A 47 23.66 -7.12 -7.61
CA ALA A 47 24.60 -6.34 -6.81
C ALA A 47 25.64 -5.62 -7.68
N GLY A 48 26.03 -6.20 -8.83
CA GLY A 48 26.87 -5.55 -9.83
C GLY A 48 26.23 -4.32 -10.49
N HIS A 49 24.90 -4.22 -10.48
CA HIS A 49 24.14 -3.09 -11.02
C HIS A 49 23.86 -1.98 -9.99
N VAL A 50 24.31 -2.13 -8.74
CA VAL A 50 24.18 -1.09 -7.71
C VAL A 50 25.03 0.12 -8.07
N LEU A 51 24.37 1.27 -8.20
CA LEU A 51 24.99 2.59 -8.34
C LEU A 51 25.08 3.23 -6.95
N SER A 52 26.30 3.48 -6.47
CA SER A 52 26.53 4.02 -5.12
C SER A 52 25.74 5.31 -4.89
N GLY A 53 24.96 5.37 -3.80
CA GLY A 53 24.10 6.50 -3.44
C GLY A 53 22.88 6.73 -4.34
N LYS A 54 22.69 5.92 -5.40
CA LYS A 54 21.61 6.07 -6.40
C LYS A 54 20.86 4.77 -6.65
N THR A 55 20.90 3.81 -5.72
CA THR A 55 20.19 2.54 -5.87
C THR A 55 19.55 2.11 -4.56
N SER A 56 18.29 1.68 -4.63
CA SER A 56 17.58 0.95 -3.57
C SER A 56 17.09 -0.40 -4.09
N VAL A 57 17.07 -1.41 -3.23
CA VAL A 57 16.65 -2.78 -3.57
C VAL A 57 15.39 -3.13 -2.79
N PHE A 58 14.41 -3.73 -3.46
CA PHE A 58 13.15 -4.17 -2.87
C PHE A 58 12.95 -5.66 -3.14
N TYR A 59 12.79 -6.43 -2.06
CA TYR A 59 12.35 -7.82 -2.07
C TYR A 59 10.83 -7.87 -1.92
N LEU A 60 10.12 -8.30 -2.96
CA LEU A 60 8.66 -8.22 -3.12
C LEU A 60 7.93 -9.45 -2.56
N GLY A 61 8.32 -9.88 -1.35
CA GLY A 61 7.70 -11.00 -0.65
C GLY A 61 8.29 -12.37 -0.95
N ASP A 62 7.84 -13.32 -0.13
CA ASP A 62 8.35 -14.69 -0.08
C ASP A 62 9.87 -14.71 0.16
N ASN A 63 10.24 -13.99 1.21
CA ASN A 63 11.62 -13.74 1.60
C ASN A 63 12.26 -14.97 2.25
N ILE A 64 11.46 -15.88 2.83
CA ILE A 64 11.92 -17.13 3.45
C ILE A 64 10.97 -18.29 3.11
N TYR A 65 11.47 -19.27 2.35
CA TYR A 65 10.76 -20.52 2.10
C TYR A 65 11.10 -21.62 3.13
N PRO A 66 10.18 -22.58 3.36
CA PRO A 66 8.83 -22.67 2.81
C PRO A 66 7.76 -22.02 3.68
N ARG A 67 8.05 -21.52 4.88
CA ARG A 67 7.02 -20.98 5.80
C ARG A 67 7.53 -19.84 6.67
N GLY A 68 8.34 -18.94 6.12
CA GLY A 68 8.78 -17.76 6.86
C GLY A 68 9.84 -18.08 7.92
N MET A 69 10.08 -17.10 8.78
CA MET A 69 11.02 -17.21 9.90
C MET A 69 10.66 -18.40 10.81
N ALA A 70 11.67 -19.18 11.22
CA ALA A 70 11.44 -20.30 12.13
C ALA A 70 11.08 -19.79 13.54
N LEU A 71 10.14 -20.47 14.21
CA LEU A 71 9.83 -20.18 15.60
C LEU A 71 10.94 -20.75 16.50
N PRO A 72 11.36 -20.03 17.56
CA PRO A 72 12.29 -20.56 18.55
C PRO A 72 11.79 -21.90 19.13
N GLY A 73 12.65 -22.92 19.10
CA GLY A 73 12.34 -24.25 19.63
C GLY A 73 11.58 -25.21 18.69
N SER A 74 11.11 -24.77 17.51
CA SER A 74 10.36 -25.63 16.57
C SER A 74 10.87 -25.59 15.12
N GLY A 75 12.06 -25.04 14.87
CA GLY A 75 12.68 -24.97 13.54
C GLY A 75 14.11 -24.44 13.58
N ASN A 76 14.74 -24.34 12.41
CA ASN A 76 16.11 -23.88 12.27
C ASN A 76 16.19 -22.36 12.07
N VAL A 77 16.25 -21.62 13.19
CA VAL A 77 16.31 -20.15 13.18
C VAL A 77 17.51 -19.63 12.40
N LEU A 78 18.68 -20.25 12.58
CA LEU A 78 19.91 -19.83 11.90
C LEU A 78 19.78 -19.95 10.38
N GLU A 79 19.21 -21.04 9.88
CA GLU A 79 18.98 -21.22 8.44
C GLU A 79 18.05 -20.15 7.87
N THR A 80 16.94 -19.82 8.56
CA THR A 80 16.03 -18.76 8.10
C THR A 80 16.67 -17.36 8.11
N GLN A 81 17.58 -17.09 9.06
CA GLN A 81 18.38 -15.87 9.08
C GLN A 81 19.40 -15.83 7.93
N GLU A 82 20.06 -16.95 7.64
CA GLU A 82 21.00 -17.09 6.54
C GLU A 82 20.35 -16.87 5.17
N ILE A 83 19.11 -17.33 4.99
CA ILE A 83 18.32 -17.07 3.78
C ILE A 83 18.14 -15.56 3.57
N LEU A 84 17.76 -14.80 4.60
CA LEU A 84 17.67 -13.33 4.50
C LEU A 84 19.04 -12.70 4.22
N ARG A 85 20.08 -13.16 4.92
CA ARG A 85 21.45 -12.65 4.75
C ARG A 85 21.98 -12.86 3.33
N SER A 86 21.66 -13.99 2.70
CA SER A 86 22.02 -14.27 1.30
C SER A 86 21.45 -13.23 0.33
N GLN A 87 20.32 -12.62 0.68
CA GLN A 87 19.62 -11.61 -0.10
C GLN A 87 20.20 -10.22 0.14
N TYR A 88 20.12 -9.70 1.38
CA TYR A 88 20.55 -8.32 1.64
C TYR A 88 22.07 -8.15 1.61
N GLY A 89 22.86 -9.17 1.94
CA GLY A 89 24.32 -9.09 2.11
C GLY A 89 25.06 -8.53 0.88
N PRO A 90 24.89 -9.13 -0.32
CA PRO A 90 25.52 -8.65 -1.54
C PRO A 90 25.16 -7.20 -1.90
N MET A 91 23.92 -6.79 -1.65
CA MET A 91 23.41 -5.44 -1.95
C MET A 91 23.96 -4.40 -0.96
N ARG A 92 23.94 -4.74 0.34
CA ARG A 92 24.49 -3.92 1.42
C ARG A 92 26.00 -3.75 1.30
N ALA A 93 26.72 -4.77 0.85
CA ALA A 93 28.16 -4.68 0.56
C ALA A 93 28.48 -3.64 -0.54
N LYS A 94 27.50 -3.29 -1.38
CA LYS A 94 27.58 -2.21 -2.39
C LYS A 94 27.01 -0.88 -1.92
N GLY A 95 26.51 -0.81 -0.68
CA GLY A 95 25.97 0.39 -0.06
C GLY A 95 24.49 0.68 -0.38
N ALA A 96 23.80 -0.17 -1.14
CA ALA A 96 22.38 0.05 -1.47
C ALA A 96 21.48 -0.20 -0.25
N PRO A 97 20.47 0.64 0.05
CA PRO A 97 19.41 0.28 0.99
C PRO A 97 18.60 -0.92 0.48
N VAL A 98 18.17 -1.78 1.39
CA VAL A 98 17.42 -3.00 1.13
C VAL A 98 16.12 -2.99 1.93
N TYR A 99 15.02 -3.17 1.23
CA TYR A 99 13.68 -3.21 1.81
C TYR A 99 13.03 -4.56 1.48
N PHE A 100 12.55 -5.26 2.50
CA PHE A 100 11.74 -6.45 2.36
C PHE A 100 10.26 -6.07 2.47
N VAL A 101 9.43 -6.61 1.59
CA VAL A 101 7.97 -6.60 1.69
C VAL A 101 7.56 -8.03 2.02
N PRO A 102 6.57 -8.28 2.90
CA PRO A 102 6.10 -9.63 3.22
C PRO A 102 5.30 -10.28 2.09
N GLY A 103 5.49 -11.58 1.90
CA GLY A 103 4.63 -12.44 1.10
C GLY A 103 3.90 -13.50 1.93
N ASN A 104 3.09 -14.31 1.27
CA ASN A 104 2.25 -15.31 1.94
C ASN A 104 3.09 -16.37 2.66
N HIS A 105 4.27 -16.73 2.13
CA HIS A 105 5.17 -17.65 2.80
C HIS A 105 5.79 -17.07 4.08
N ASP A 106 6.08 -15.78 4.11
CA ASP A 106 6.59 -15.10 5.31
C ASP A 106 5.54 -15.12 6.44
N TRP A 107 4.26 -15.04 6.07
CA TRP A 107 3.09 -15.23 6.94
C TRP A 107 2.73 -16.70 7.17
N ASP A 108 3.72 -17.55 7.45
CA ASP A 108 3.52 -18.99 7.71
C ASP A 108 2.84 -19.77 6.57
N LYS A 109 2.98 -19.31 5.32
CA LYS A 109 2.19 -19.79 4.17
C LYS A 109 0.69 -19.61 4.43
N SER A 110 0.33 -18.38 4.80
CA SER A 110 -1.01 -17.97 5.24
C SER A 110 -1.56 -18.83 6.39
N GLY A 111 -0.68 -19.31 7.28
CA GLY A 111 -0.98 -20.19 8.41
C GLY A 111 -1.17 -19.43 9.72
N PRO A 112 -1.72 -20.04 10.78
CA PRO A 112 -2.13 -19.33 12.00
C PRO A 112 -0.99 -18.64 12.76
N ALA A 113 0.27 -19.05 12.54
CA ALA A 113 1.43 -18.41 13.15
C ALA A 113 1.96 -17.22 12.33
N GLY A 114 1.27 -16.80 11.27
CA GLY A 114 1.75 -15.80 10.31
C GLY A 114 2.15 -14.47 10.97
N LEU A 115 1.29 -13.89 11.81
CA LEU A 115 1.59 -12.64 12.52
C LEU A 115 2.85 -12.76 13.40
N THR A 116 2.98 -13.86 14.15
CA THR A 116 4.15 -14.11 14.98
C THR A 116 5.42 -14.21 14.15
N LYS A 117 5.37 -14.94 13.02
CA LYS A 117 6.54 -15.14 12.16
C LYS A 117 6.99 -13.88 11.46
N ILE A 118 6.05 -13.07 10.96
CA ILE A 118 6.44 -11.81 10.32
C ILE A 118 7.02 -10.81 11.33
N LYS A 119 6.52 -10.81 12.58
CA LYS A 119 7.11 -10.03 13.68
C LYS A 119 8.53 -10.50 14.02
N LEU A 120 8.78 -11.81 14.06
CA LEU A 120 10.13 -12.35 14.27
C LEU A 120 11.08 -11.99 13.11
N GLN A 121 10.60 -12.00 11.87
CA GLN A 121 11.39 -11.54 10.73
C GLN A 121 11.73 -10.05 10.85
N TRP A 122 10.76 -9.21 11.22
CA TRP A 122 11.00 -7.78 11.47
C TRP A 122 12.01 -7.59 12.59
N GLN A 123 11.80 -8.24 13.74
CA GLN A 123 12.66 -8.13 14.91
C GLN A 123 14.11 -8.51 14.57
N TYR A 124 14.31 -9.62 13.85
CA TYR A 124 15.65 -10.02 13.42
C TYR A 124 16.36 -8.93 12.59
N LEU A 125 15.65 -8.33 11.62
CA LEU A 125 16.23 -7.29 10.78
C LEU A 125 16.46 -5.98 11.55
N ASP A 126 15.58 -5.64 12.49
CA ASP A 126 15.70 -4.45 13.34
C ASP A 126 16.89 -4.58 14.31
N GLU A 127 17.08 -5.76 14.90
CA GLU A 127 18.20 -6.09 15.80
C GLU A 127 19.57 -6.05 15.12
N LEU A 128 19.63 -6.04 13.77
CA LEU A 128 20.90 -5.80 13.05
C LEU A 128 21.44 -4.39 13.30
N GLY A 129 20.58 -3.43 13.67
CA GLY A 129 20.95 -2.03 13.85
C GLY A 129 21.33 -1.28 12.56
N ASP A 130 21.17 -1.90 11.39
CA ASP A 130 21.40 -1.25 10.09
C ASP A 130 20.11 -0.58 9.60
N SER A 131 20.03 0.74 9.73
CA SER A 131 18.90 1.54 9.25
C SER A 131 18.61 1.43 7.75
N LEU A 132 19.51 0.83 6.97
CA LEU A 132 19.36 0.60 5.53
C LEU A 132 18.91 -0.83 5.19
N VAL A 133 18.59 -1.68 6.18
CA VAL A 133 17.93 -2.98 5.97
C VAL A 133 16.63 -3.00 6.77
N LYS A 134 15.48 -3.05 6.10
CA LYS A 134 14.18 -2.99 6.79
C LYS A 134 13.17 -3.98 6.23
N LEU A 135 12.33 -4.54 7.09
CA LEU A 135 11.04 -5.10 6.69
C LEU A 135 9.99 -3.98 6.72
N LEU A 136 9.25 -3.85 5.62
CA LEU A 136 8.20 -2.85 5.45
C LEU A 136 6.86 -3.54 5.13
N PRO A 137 5.80 -3.26 5.91
CA PRO A 137 5.77 -2.39 7.09
C PRO A 137 6.42 -3.06 8.33
N PRO A 138 6.84 -2.28 9.34
CA PRO A 138 7.49 -2.83 10.52
C PRO A 138 6.50 -3.59 11.43
N ASN A 139 7.04 -4.49 12.24
CA ASN A 139 6.35 -5.14 13.37
C ASN A 139 5.00 -5.81 13.01
N GLY A 140 4.84 -6.33 11.79
CA GLY A 140 3.61 -6.98 11.34
C GLY A 140 2.42 -6.02 11.14
N CYS A 141 2.69 -4.72 11.04
CA CYS A 141 1.69 -3.70 10.78
C CYS A 141 1.28 -3.68 9.28
N PRO A 142 0.06 -3.22 8.95
CA PRO A 142 -0.40 -3.14 7.56
C PRO A 142 -0.14 -1.79 6.88
N ASP A 143 0.50 -0.87 7.59
CA ASP A 143 0.68 0.52 7.20
C ASP A 143 1.38 0.71 5.86
N PRO A 144 0.76 1.40 4.88
CA PRO A 144 1.46 1.84 3.70
C PRO A 144 2.65 2.74 4.06
N VAL A 145 3.86 2.33 3.67
CA VAL A 145 5.10 3.06 3.94
C VAL A 145 5.58 3.75 2.67
N ALA A 146 5.82 5.07 2.75
CA ALA A 146 6.40 5.85 1.67
C ALA A 146 7.93 5.91 1.76
N ILE A 147 8.61 5.57 0.67
CA ILE A 147 10.06 5.60 0.53
C ILE A 147 10.39 6.59 -0.58
N ASN A 148 10.80 7.80 -0.20
CA ASN A 148 11.22 8.83 -1.13
C ASN A 148 12.61 8.49 -1.68
N LEU A 149 12.71 8.32 -3.00
CA LEU A 149 13.98 8.01 -3.67
C LEU A 149 14.58 9.26 -4.31
N THR A 150 13.74 10.05 -4.98
CA THR A 150 14.08 11.37 -5.49
C THR A 150 12.91 12.36 -5.24
N ASP A 151 13.08 13.60 -5.69
CA ASP A 151 12.00 14.58 -5.82
C ASP A 151 10.88 14.13 -6.77
N LYS A 152 11.17 13.23 -7.73
CA LYS A 152 10.23 12.78 -8.78
C LYS A 152 9.96 11.27 -8.82
N LEU A 153 10.61 10.48 -7.97
CA LEU A 153 10.37 9.04 -7.86
C LEU A 153 10.24 8.63 -6.40
N MET A 154 9.26 7.77 -6.12
CA MET A 154 9.11 7.11 -4.84
C MET A 154 8.59 5.68 -4.97
N VAL A 155 8.74 4.90 -3.90
CA VAL A 155 8.05 3.63 -3.70
C VAL A 155 7.04 3.80 -2.57
N ILE A 156 5.85 3.22 -2.74
CA ILE A 156 4.91 2.98 -1.63
C ILE A 156 4.87 1.47 -1.44
N ALA A 157 5.33 0.98 -0.30
CA ALA A 157 5.27 -0.43 0.07
C ALA A 157 4.09 -0.69 1.01
N TYR A 158 3.35 -1.77 0.81
CA TYR A 158 2.29 -2.18 1.74
C TYR A 158 2.18 -3.70 1.84
N ASP A 159 1.67 -4.19 2.97
CA ASP A 159 1.47 -5.62 3.19
C ASP A 159 0.18 -6.10 2.53
N SER A 160 0.31 -6.66 1.33
CA SER A 160 -0.82 -7.29 0.63
C SER A 160 -1.27 -8.60 1.27
N GLU A 161 -0.38 -9.32 1.95
CA GLU A 161 -0.74 -10.58 2.61
C GLU A 161 -1.61 -10.31 3.84
N TRP A 162 -1.32 -9.27 4.62
CA TRP A 162 -2.20 -8.84 5.72
C TRP A 162 -3.66 -8.65 5.25
N TRP A 163 -3.88 -8.21 4.01
CA TRP A 163 -5.24 -8.08 3.44
C TRP A 163 -5.93 -9.43 3.23
N LEU A 164 -5.19 -10.44 2.76
CA LEU A 164 -5.67 -11.77 2.38
C LEU A 164 -5.66 -12.78 3.53
N TYR A 165 -4.82 -12.55 4.53
CA TYR A 165 -4.56 -13.45 5.64
C TYR A 165 -5.85 -13.79 6.41
N PRO A 166 -6.20 -15.07 6.58
CA PRO A 166 -7.52 -15.48 7.04
C PRO A 166 -7.65 -15.57 8.57
N PHE A 167 -6.55 -15.52 9.32
CA PHE A 167 -6.54 -15.63 10.78
C PHE A 167 -6.56 -14.26 11.45
N ASP A 168 -6.53 -14.27 12.80
CA ASP A 168 -6.49 -13.05 13.59
C ASP A 168 -5.23 -12.21 13.28
N LYS A 169 -5.47 -10.91 13.14
CA LYS A 169 -4.48 -9.87 12.80
C LYS A 169 -4.34 -8.85 13.92
N GLY A 170 -4.91 -9.13 15.09
CA GLY A 170 -4.76 -8.30 16.29
C GLY A 170 -3.29 -8.15 16.68
N ASN A 171 -2.76 -6.94 16.54
CA ASN A 171 -1.37 -6.60 16.86
C ASN A 171 -1.37 -5.49 17.92
N SER A 172 -1.75 -5.83 19.15
CA SER A 172 -1.95 -4.85 20.23
C SER A 172 -0.66 -4.19 20.72
N ASP A 173 0.46 -4.89 20.60
CA ASP A 173 1.81 -4.42 20.89
C ASP A 173 2.51 -3.83 19.64
N GLY A 174 1.84 -3.88 18.48
CA GLY A 174 2.22 -3.10 17.31
C GLY A 174 1.72 -1.67 17.43
N GLU A 175 2.63 -0.71 17.35
CA GLU A 175 2.29 0.71 17.18
C GLU A 175 1.80 1.00 15.75
N CYS A 176 0.83 0.22 15.26
CA CYS A 176 0.29 0.33 13.91
C CYS A 176 -0.71 1.49 13.83
N ASP A 177 -0.52 2.38 12.86
CA ASP A 177 -1.45 3.47 12.58
C ASP A 177 -2.73 2.93 11.92
N CYS A 178 -2.60 1.94 11.04
CA CYS A 178 -3.70 1.29 10.34
C CYS A 178 -4.14 0.03 11.08
N LYS A 179 -5.44 -0.07 11.40
CA LYS A 179 -6.03 -1.25 12.06
C LYS A 179 -7.05 -1.96 11.19
N THR A 180 -7.55 -1.27 10.16
CA THR A 180 -8.58 -1.75 9.24
C THR A 180 -8.16 -1.56 7.79
N LYS A 181 -8.82 -2.29 6.88
CA LYS A 181 -8.64 -2.11 5.43
C LYS A 181 -8.95 -0.68 4.97
N ASP A 182 -9.91 0.00 5.62
CA ASP A 182 -10.25 1.38 5.30
C ASP A 182 -9.17 2.36 5.78
N ASP A 183 -8.52 2.11 6.91
CA ASP A 183 -7.35 2.91 7.34
C ASP A 183 -6.21 2.80 6.33
N VAL A 184 -5.91 1.57 5.86
CA VAL A 184 -4.90 1.32 4.81
C VAL A 184 -5.23 2.10 3.54
N LEU A 185 -6.49 2.08 3.08
CA LEU A 185 -6.92 2.83 1.89
C LEU A 185 -6.84 4.34 2.09
N ALA A 186 -7.23 4.84 3.26
CA ALA A 186 -7.12 6.26 3.59
C ALA A 186 -5.65 6.70 3.60
N LYS A 187 -4.75 5.87 4.14
CA LYS A 187 -3.31 6.14 4.14
C LYS A 187 -2.72 6.10 2.73
N LEU A 188 -3.12 5.13 1.89
CA LEU A 188 -2.73 5.10 0.48
C LEU A 188 -3.20 6.37 -0.27
N ASP A 189 -4.44 6.81 -0.04
CA ASP A 189 -4.98 8.01 -0.69
C ASP A 189 -4.25 9.28 -0.25
N GLU A 190 -3.94 9.38 1.04
CA GLU A 190 -3.09 10.44 1.59
C GLU A 190 -1.73 10.46 0.89
N LEU A 191 -1.02 9.32 0.84
CA LEU A 191 0.31 9.22 0.22
C LEU A 191 0.27 9.54 -1.26
N ARG A 192 -0.72 9.02 -1.99
CA ARG A 192 -0.96 9.31 -3.41
C ARG A 192 -1.15 10.81 -3.63
N HIS A 193 -1.98 11.47 -2.82
CA HIS A 193 -2.27 12.88 -2.99
C HIS A 193 -1.06 13.78 -2.65
N ARG A 194 -0.35 13.47 -1.56
CA ARG A 194 0.86 14.20 -1.14
C ARG A 194 1.96 14.12 -2.18
N ASN A 195 2.03 13.03 -2.95
CA ASN A 195 3.09 12.76 -3.94
C ASN A 195 2.58 12.75 -5.39
N ARG A 196 1.51 13.51 -5.66
CA ARG A 196 0.83 13.52 -6.98
C ARG A 196 1.69 13.99 -8.14
N ASP A 197 2.79 14.68 -7.88
CA ASP A 197 3.72 15.17 -8.89
C ASP A 197 4.91 14.21 -9.13
N LYS A 198 4.95 13.07 -8.43
CA LYS A 198 5.98 12.03 -8.55
C LYS A 198 5.49 10.83 -9.35
N VAL A 199 6.45 10.04 -9.83
CA VAL A 199 6.23 8.64 -10.20
C VAL A 199 6.16 7.80 -8.93
N ILE A 200 5.11 7.00 -8.81
CA ILE A 200 4.88 6.09 -7.68
C ILE A 200 5.04 4.66 -8.18
N ILE A 201 5.98 3.92 -7.61
CA ILE A 201 6.02 2.46 -7.70
C ILE A 201 5.25 1.92 -6.49
N LEU A 202 4.06 1.36 -6.70
CA LEU A 202 3.31 0.67 -5.65
C LEU A 202 3.82 -0.76 -5.55
N ALA A 203 4.57 -1.05 -4.48
CA ALA A 203 5.22 -2.33 -4.24
C ALA A 203 4.43 -3.17 -3.23
N SER A 204 4.13 -4.41 -3.59
CA SER A 204 3.49 -5.41 -2.74
C SER A 204 3.96 -6.81 -3.12
N HIS A 205 3.51 -7.86 -2.43
CA HIS A 205 3.79 -9.22 -2.87
C HIS A 205 2.84 -9.69 -3.99
N HIS A 206 1.54 -9.37 -3.84
CA HIS A 206 0.47 -9.87 -4.69
C HIS A 206 0.25 -9.01 -5.97
N PRO A 207 0.43 -9.56 -7.19
CA PRO A 207 0.23 -8.82 -8.44
C PRO A 207 -1.25 -8.52 -8.73
N PHE A 208 -1.55 -7.38 -9.35
CA PHE A 208 -2.95 -7.04 -9.71
C PHE A 208 -3.36 -7.61 -11.07
N GLN A 209 -2.37 -8.05 -11.84
CA GLN A 209 -2.52 -8.70 -13.14
C GLN A 209 -1.46 -9.79 -13.25
N SER A 210 -1.84 -10.96 -13.74
CA SER A 210 -0.90 -12.04 -14.01
C SER A 210 -1.42 -12.97 -15.09
N TYR A 211 -0.51 -13.48 -15.91
CA TYR A 211 -0.73 -14.62 -16.82
C TYR A 211 -0.03 -15.89 -16.34
N GLY A 212 0.32 -15.96 -15.06
CA GLY A 212 0.85 -17.13 -14.38
C GLY A 212 -0.24 -18.06 -13.82
N VAL A 213 0.20 -19.02 -13.02
CA VAL A 213 -0.66 -20.09 -12.48
C VAL A 213 -1.64 -19.53 -11.45
N HIS A 214 -1.22 -18.56 -10.63
CA HIS A 214 -2.10 -17.89 -9.67
C HIS A 214 -3.09 -16.93 -10.36
N GLY A 215 -2.75 -16.46 -11.56
CA GLY A 215 -3.66 -15.80 -12.50
C GLY A 215 -4.64 -16.72 -13.22
N GLY A 216 -4.59 -18.03 -12.96
CA GLY A 216 -5.50 -19.02 -13.52
C GLY A 216 -5.20 -19.40 -14.96
N LYS A 217 -3.94 -19.25 -15.39
CA LYS A 217 -3.43 -19.79 -16.66
C LYS A 217 -2.70 -21.11 -16.39
N TYR A 218 -3.20 -22.18 -16.99
CA TYR A 218 -2.69 -23.54 -16.82
C TYR A 218 -2.18 -24.06 -18.16
N THR A 219 -1.12 -24.85 -18.14
CA THR A 219 -0.55 -25.48 -19.33
C THR A 219 -1.30 -26.77 -19.68
N LEU A 220 -1.09 -27.29 -20.90
CA LEU A 220 -1.63 -28.59 -21.29
C LEU A 220 -1.16 -29.71 -20.34
N LYS A 221 0.08 -29.61 -19.83
CA LYS A 221 0.60 -30.53 -18.80
C LYS A 221 -0.25 -30.48 -17.53
N ASP A 222 -0.66 -29.30 -17.08
CA ASP A 222 -1.48 -29.14 -15.87
C ASP A 222 -2.88 -29.72 -16.05
N HIS A 223 -3.42 -29.71 -17.28
CA HIS A 223 -4.71 -30.32 -17.60
C HIS A 223 -4.65 -31.86 -17.70
N ILE A 224 -3.54 -32.41 -18.20
CA ILE A 224 -3.36 -33.85 -18.39
C ILE A 224 -2.81 -34.51 -17.12
N PHE A 225 -1.92 -33.84 -16.39
CA PHE A 225 -1.19 -34.36 -15.23
C PHE A 225 -1.32 -33.43 -14.00
N PRO A 226 -2.54 -33.18 -13.49
CA PRO A 226 -2.80 -32.19 -12.45
C PRO A 226 -2.06 -32.45 -11.13
N LEU A 227 -1.79 -33.73 -10.83
CA LEU A 227 -1.12 -34.14 -9.60
C LEU A 227 0.35 -33.70 -9.55
N THR A 228 0.94 -33.29 -10.68
CA THR A 228 2.29 -32.73 -10.74
C THR A 228 2.41 -31.38 -10.02
N ALA A 229 1.30 -30.67 -9.78
CA ALA A 229 1.26 -29.44 -8.99
C ALA A 229 1.47 -29.70 -7.48
N ALA A 230 1.05 -30.86 -6.97
CA ALA A 230 1.26 -31.26 -5.58
C ALA A 230 2.59 -32.01 -5.38
N ASN A 231 2.99 -32.83 -6.35
CA ASN A 231 4.26 -33.53 -6.35
C ASN A 231 4.80 -33.66 -7.78
N LYS A 232 5.97 -33.06 -8.05
CA LYS A 232 6.58 -33.01 -9.39
C LYS A 232 6.80 -34.38 -10.05
N ASN A 233 6.83 -35.47 -9.28
CA ASN A 233 7.06 -36.83 -9.79
C ASN A 233 5.77 -37.57 -10.19
N LEU A 234 4.59 -37.02 -9.93
CA LEU A 234 3.32 -37.72 -10.06
C LEU A 234 2.68 -37.52 -11.45
N TYR A 235 3.33 -38.05 -12.49
CA TYR A 235 2.88 -38.00 -13.89
C TYR A 235 1.78 -39.03 -14.19
N ILE A 236 0.64 -38.91 -13.53
CA ILE A 236 -0.53 -39.76 -13.77
C ILE A 236 -1.48 -39.02 -14.72
N PRO A 237 -1.69 -39.49 -15.97
CA PRO A 237 -2.59 -38.84 -16.90
C PRO A 237 -4.02 -39.02 -16.42
N LEU A 238 -4.69 -37.90 -16.10
CA LEU A 238 -6.08 -37.85 -15.70
C LEU A 238 -6.85 -36.96 -16.69
N PRO A 239 -7.03 -37.33 -17.97
CA PRO A 239 -7.92 -36.58 -18.85
C PRO A 239 -9.35 -36.58 -18.27
N VAL A 240 -10.13 -35.51 -18.50
CA VAL A 240 -11.51 -35.29 -17.96
C VAL A 240 -11.56 -34.98 -16.45
N ILE A 241 -10.94 -35.79 -15.59
CA ILE A 241 -10.82 -35.54 -14.13
C ILE A 241 -9.74 -34.47 -13.85
N GLY A 242 -8.72 -34.36 -14.69
CA GLY A 242 -7.64 -33.40 -14.54
C GLY A 242 -8.00 -31.99 -14.97
N SER A 243 -9.04 -31.82 -15.80
CA SER A 243 -9.75 -30.54 -15.95
C SER A 243 -10.58 -30.16 -14.72
N LEU A 244 -10.94 -31.13 -13.88
CA LEU A 244 -11.59 -30.87 -12.59
C LEU A 244 -10.60 -30.21 -11.63
N TYR A 245 -9.29 -30.50 -11.62
CA TYR A 245 -8.37 -29.89 -10.65
C TYR A 245 -8.14 -28.37 -10.85
N PRO A 246 -7.80 -27.84 -12.05
CA PRO A 246 -7.83 -26.40 -12.34
C PRO A 246 -9.21 -25.78 -12.14
N PHE A 247 -10.28 -26.52 -12.44
CA PHE A 247 -11.66 -26.09 -12.16
C PHE A 247 -11.94 -26.00 -10.65
N LEU A 248 -11.51 -26.97 -9.85
CA LEU A 248 -11.62 -27.07 -8.40
C LEU A 248 -10.76 -26.01 -7.72
N ARG A 249 -9.54 -25.73 -8.17
CA ARG A 249 -8.76 -24.59 -7.67
C ARG A 249 -9.39 -23.24 -8.05
N SER A 250 -10.09 -23.19 -9.19
CA SER A 250 -10.88 -22.01 -9.55
C SER A 250 -12.23 -21.89 -8.82
N THR A 251 -12.72 -22.95 -8.17
CA THR A 251 -14.05 -23.01 -7.50
C THR A 251 -13.96 -23.16 -5.97
N PHE A 252 -13.04 -23.97 -5.44
CA PHE A 252 -12.54 -23.97 -4.06
C PHE A 252 -11.41 -22.96 -3.94
N SER A 253 -11.79 -21.74 -3.56
CA SER A 253 -10.96 -20.55 -3.72
C SER A 253 -9.86 -20.48 -2.65
N ASN A 254 -8.59 -20.47 -3.08
CA ASN A 254 -7.46 -20.07 -2.24
C ASN A 254 -7.37 -18.53 -2.22
N PRO A 255 -7.30 -17.86 -1.05
CA PRO A 255 -7.10 -16.40 -0.95
C PRO A 255 -5.96 -15.85 -1.81
N GLU A 256 -4.93 -16.67 -2.06
CA GLU A 256 -3.74 -16.35 -2.86
C GLU A 256 -3.97 -16.33 -4.38
N ASP A 257 -5.10 -16.82 -4.88
CA ASP A 257 -5.36 -16.88 -6.34
C ASP A 257 -6.20 -15.67 -6.80
N LEU A 258 -5.88 -15.05 -7.95
CA LEU A 258 -6.51 -13.81 -8.46
C LEU A 258 -8.05 -13.87 -8.58
N LYS A 259 -8.61 -15.07 -8.68
CA LYS A 259 -10.06 -15.29 -8.81
C LYS A 259 -10.80 -15.18 -7.47
N HIS A 260 -10.09 -15.23 -6.34
CA HIS A 260 -10.66 -15.22 -5.00
C HIS A 260 -11.37 -13.90 -4.68
N PRO A 261 -12.53 -13.91 -4.01
CA PRO A 261 -13.25 -12.69 -3.64
C PRO A 261 -12.43 -11.68 -2.83
N LEU A 262 -11.67 -12.13 -1.81
CA LEU A 262 -10.79 -11.25 -1.00
C LEU A 262 -9.69 -10.59 -1.83
N TYR A 263 -9.10 -11.31 -2.79
CA TYR A 263 -8.07 -10.77 -3.68
C TYR A 263 -8.69 -9.76 -4.66
N LYS A 264 -9.83 -10.10 -5.27
CA LYS A 264 -10.59 -9.16 -6.10
C LYS A 264 -10.99 -7.90 -5.35
N ASP A 265 -11.38 -8.02 -4.08
CA ASP A 265 -11.67 -6.88 -3.21
C ASP A 265 -10.43 -6.00 -3.01
N MET A 266 -9.28 -6.60 -2.71
CA MET A 266 -8.00 -5.89 -2.59
C MET A 266 -7.67 -5.12 -3.88
N ILE A 267 -7.66 -5.81 -5.03
CA ILE A 267 -7.36 -5.21 -6.33
C ILE A 267 -8.31 -4.05 -6.60
N LYS A 268 -9.62 -4.27 -6.44
CA LYS A 268 -10.64 -3.25 -6.70
C LYS A 268 -10.45 -2.03 -5.82
N ARG A 269 -10.30 -2.21 -4.50
CA ARG A 269 -10.24 -1.10 -3.55
C ARG A 269 -8.91 -0.36 -3.61
N VAL A 270 -7.79 -1.07 -3.64
CA VAL A 270 -6.45 -0.45 -3.70
C VAL A 270 -6.27 0.25 -5.04
N SER A 271 -6.60 -0.38 -6.17
CA SER A 271 -6.46 0.33 -7.45
C SER A 271 -7.45 1.48 -7.62
N GLY A 272 -8.63 1.39 -6.99
CA GLY A 272 -9.58 2.49 -6.93
C GLY A 272 -9.01 3.78 -6.33
N VAL A 273 -8.08 3.68 -5.37
CA VAL A 273 -7.36 4.83 -4.80
C VAL A 273 -6.53 5.54 -5.86
N PHE A 274 -5.91 4.79 -6.77
CA PHE A 274 -5.00 5.31 -7.79
C PHE A 274 -5.64 5.48 -9.17
N ASN A 275 -6.97 5.41 -9.26
CA ASN A 275 -7.67 5.73 -10.50
C ASN A 275 -7.28 7.13 -10.99
N ASP A 276 -7.06 7.26 -12.29
CA ASP A 276 -6.64 8.49 -12.97
C ASP A 276 -5.29 9.07 -12.50
N PHE A 277 -4.49 8.30 -11.77
CA PHE A 277 -3.13 8.69 -11.43
C PHE A 277 -2.18 8.34 -12.59
N PRO A 278 -1.59 9.32 -13.29
CA PRO A 278 -0.89 9.05 -14.56
C PRO A 278 0.45 8.34 -14.37
N ASN A 279 1.18 8.63 -13.29
CA ASN A 279 2.54 8.16 -13.06
C ASN A 279 2.62 7.02 -12.04
N ILE A 280 1.83 5.95 -12.19
CA ILE A 280 1.87 4.79 -11.30
C ILE A 280 2.32 3.52 -12.02
N ILE A 281 3.18 2.75 -11.36
CA ILE A 281 3.56 1.39 -11.73
C ILE A 281 3.29 0.46 -10.56
N TYR A 282 2.65 -0.68 -10.82
CA TYR A 282 2.44 -1.73 -9.83
C TYR A 282 3.58 -2.74 -9.92
N ALA A 283 4.21 -3.08 -8.79
CA ALA A 283 5.32 -4.02 -8.74
C ALA A 283 5.04 -5.12 -7.70
N ALA A 284 5.14 -6.37 -8.12
CA ALA A 284 4.84 -7.52 -7.28
C ALA A 284 5.70 -8.76 -7.58
N GLY A 285 5.75 -9.71 -6.64
CA GLY A 285 6.33 -11.05 -6.78
C GLY A 285 5.22 -12.10 -7.00
N HIS A 286 5.19 -13.12 -6.12
CA HIS A 286 4.18 -14.17 -5.92
C HIS A 286 4.01 -15.17 -7.07
N GLU A 287 4.00 -14.66 -8.30
CA GLU A 287 4.04 -15.51 -9.49
C GLU A 287 5.50 -15.82 -9.78
N HIS A 288 5.84 -17.12 -9.82
CA HIS A 288 7.23 -17.58 -9.98
C HIS A 288 7.78 -17.38 -11.41
N GLY A 289 7.77 -16.15 -11.90
CA GLY A 289 8.22 -15.74 -13.23
C GLY A 289 8.33 -14.22 -13.34
N LEU A 290 8.84 -13.76 -14.47
CA LEU A 290 9.00 -12.35 -14.81
C LEU A 290 7.94 -11.95 -15.84
N GLN A 291 7.18 -10.89 -15.59
CA GLN A 291 6.18 -10.39 -16.54
C GLN A 291 6.16 -8.86 -16.57
N LEU A 292 5.85 -8.30 -17.74
CA LEU A 292 5.39 -6.93 -17.91
C LEU A 292 4.02 -6.97 -18.58
N ILE A 293 3.01 -6.41 -17.91
CA ILE A 293 1.62 -6.41 -18.39
C ILE A 293 1.13 -4.97 -18.48
N SER A 294 0.56 -4.62 -19.64
CA SER A 294 -0.02 -3.31 -19.90
C SER A 294 -1.45 -3.44 -20.42
N ASP A 295 -2.39 -3.33 -19.49
CA ASP A 295 -3.83 -3.25 -19.77
C ASP A 295 -4.37 -1.98 -19.09
N ASN A 296 -5.27 -2.10 -18.11
CA ASN A 296 -5.79 -0.96 -17.34
C ASN A 296 -4.72 -0.28 -16.45
N ARG A 297 -3.53 -0.87 -16.33
CA ARG A 297 -2.40 -0.38 -15.54
C ARG A 297 -1.13 -1.09 -15.99
N LEU A 298 0.02 -0.47 -15.71
CA LEU A 298 1.32 -1.09 -15.92
C LEU A 298 1.72 -1.92 -14.70
N GLN A 299 1.88 -3.23 -14.88
CA GLN A 299 2.23 -4.18 -13.83
C GLN A 299 3.57 -4.85 -14.17
N ILE A 300 4.52 -4.73 -13.23
CA ILE A 300 5.75 -5.52 -13.14
C ILE A 300 5.47 -6.72 -12.24
N VAL A 301 5.78 -7.91 -12.73
CA VAL A 301 5.89 -9.13 -11.93
C VAL A 301 7.35 -9.54 -11.94
N SER A 302 7.94 -9.67 -10.75
CA SER A 302 9.36 -10.00 -10.53
C SER A 302 9.51 -11.12 -9.51
N GLY A 303 8.71 -12.18 -9.58
CA GLY A 303 8.71 -13.28 -8.61
C GLY A 303 9.63 -14.45 -8.97
N ALA A 304 10.68 -14.22 -9.75
CA ALA A 304 11.56 -15.29 -10.24
C ALA A 304 12.90 -15.35 -9.47
N GLY A 305 12.93 -14.96 -8.19
CA GLY A 305 14.18 -14.84 -7.43
C GLY A 305 14.83 -16.18 -7.08
N ALA A 306 14.04 -17.22 -6.81
CA ALA A 306 14.54 -18.56 -6.50
C ALA A 306 13.69 -19.71 -7.10
N LYS A 307 12.46 -19.44 -7.54
CA LYS A 307 11.55 -20.43 -8.12
C LYS A 307 11.23 -20.09 -9.57
N HIS A 308 10.81 -21.11 -10.32
CA HIS A 308 10.28 -20.97 -11.67
C HIS A 308 8.97 -21.75 -11.80
N THR A 309 7.96 -21.12 -12.39
CA THR A 309 6.75 -21.75 -12.92
C THR A 309 6.44 -21.14 -14.28
N ASN A 310 5.65 -21.85 -15.08
CA ASN A 310 5.35 -21.43 -16.45
C ASN A 310 4.76 -20.01 -16.49
N ALA A 311 5.40 -19.11 -17.23
CA ALA A 311 4.88 -17.80 -17.58
C ALA A 311 4.38 -17.83 -19.02
N THR A 312 3.09 -17.53 -19.24
CA THR A 312 2.50 -17.56 -20.58
C THR A 312 2.30 -16.13 -21.08
N LYS A 313 2.64 -15.85 -22.34
CA LYS A 313 2.30 -14.58 -22.98
C LYS A 313 0.79 -14.47 -23.16
N GLY A 314 0.15 -13.58 -22.41
CA GLY A 314 -1.26 -13.23 -22.57
C GLY A 314 -1.47 -12.05 -23.53
N LYS A 315 -2.74 -11.70 -23.79
CA LYS A 315 -3.15 -10.65 -24.73
C LYS A 315 -2.49 -9.29 -24.47
N HIS A 316 -2.32 -8.93 -23.20
CA HIS A 316 -1.77 -7.64 -22.76
C HIS A 316 -0.34 -7.78 -22.19
N SER A 317 0.31 -8.92 -22.42
CA SER A 317 1.69 -9.16 -21.99
C SER A 317 2.65 -8.49 -22.96
N LEU A 318 3.43 -7.54 -22.46
CA LEU A 318 4.57 -6.96 -23.17
C LEU A 318 5.80 -7.86 -23.04
N PHE A 319 5.94 -8.52 -21.89
CA PHE A 319 6.99 -9.49 -21.60
C PHE A 319 6.47 -10.58 -20.66
N ALA A 320 6.94 -11.82 -20.84
CA ALA A 320 6.70 -12.94 -19.94
C ALA A 320 7.83 -13.98 -20.11
N ASP A 321 8.46 -14.35 -19.02
CA ASP A 321 9.52 -15.36 -18.95
C ASP A 321 9.44 -16.13 -17.62
N ALA A 322 9.59 -17.45 -17.67
CA ALA A 322 9.53 -18.32 -16.49
C ALA A 322 10.88 -18.47 -15.78
N THR A 323 11.94 -17.89 -16.35
CA THR A 323 13.32 -18.09 -15.91
C THR A 323 13.65 -17.23 -14.70
N GLN A 324 14.50 -17.74 -13.81
CA GLN A 324 14.94 -16.98 -12.65
C GLN A 324 15.64 -15.68 -13.06
N GLY A 325 15.45 -14.63 -12.27
CA GLY A 325 15.93 -13.31 -12.63
C GLY A 325 15.36 -12.20 -11.77
N TYR A 326 15.51 -10.97 -12.26
CA TYR A 326 15.09 -9.77 -11.54
C TYR A 326 14.83 -8.61 -12.50
N VAL A 327 14.25 -7.52 -11.97
CA VAL A 327 13.92 -6.32 -12.74
C VAL A 327 14.65 -5.11 -12.17
N THR A 328 15.15 -4.24 -13.03
CA THR A 328 15.55 -2.88 -12.65
C THR A 328 14.60 -1.85 -13.21
N VAL A 329 14.40 -0.77 -12.47
CA VAL A 329 13.64 0.41 -12.86
C VAL A 329 14.57 1.62 -12.72
N ASP A 330 15.08 2.09 -13.85
CA ASP A 330 15.97 3.26 -13.91
C ASP A 330 15.14 4.52 -14.14
N GLN A 331 15.19 5.47 -13.21
CA GLN A 331 14.76 6.84 -13.47
C GLN A 331 15.81 7.54 -14.31
N MET A 332 15.41 8.01 -15.48
CA MET A 332 16.25 8.79 -16.39
C MET A 332 16.27 10.26 -15.96
N LEU A 333 17.19 11.06 -16.51
CA LEU A 333 17.31 12.50 -16.17
C LEU A 333 16.06 13.33 -16.52
N ASP A 334 15.27 12.91 -17.52
CA ASP A 334 14.00 13.54 -17.90
C ASP A 334 12.80 13.03 -17.07
N ASN A 335 13.06 12.21 -16.05
CA ASN A 335 12.10 11.51 -15.19
C ASN A 335 11.33 10.37 -15.86
N SER A 336 11.57 10.04 -17.13
CA SER A 336 11.06 8.80 -17.70
C SER A 336 11.65 7.61 -16.94
N LEU A 337 10.97 6.47 -16.98
CA LEU A 337 11.52 5.23 -16.43
C LEU A 337 11.96 4.29 -17.55
N ARG A 338 13.02 3.53 -17.29
CA ARG A 338 13.41 2.37 -18.10
C ARG A 338 13.37 1.12 -17.25
N LEU A 339 12.44 0.22 -17.59
CA LEU A 339 12.31 -1.10 -17.01
C LEU A 339 13.25 -2.04 -17.75
N THR A 340 14.07 -2.81 -17.04
CA THR A 340 14.98 -3.79 -17.66
C THR A 340 14.90 -5.12 -16.92
N TYR A 341 14.62 -6.17 -17.68
CA TYR A 341 14.46 -7.53 -17.17
C TYR A 341 15.73 -8.33 -17.44
N TYR A 342 16.24 -8.97 -16.40
CA TYR A 342 17.41 -9.83 -16.46
C TYR A 342 17.01 -11.26 -16.14
N ILE A 343 17.47 -12.22 -16.94
CA ILE A 343 17.23 -13.65 -16.75
C ILE A 343 18.54 -14.40 -16.61
N TYR A 344 18.51 -15.46 -15.80
CA TYR A 344 19.60 -16.43 -15.70
C TYR A 344 19.49 -17.45 -16.82
N ASP A 345 20.51 -17.57 -17.66
CA ASP A 345 20.58 -18.59 -18.71
C ASP A 345 22.03 -19.07 -18.87
N GLN A 346 22.20 -20.38 -19.05
CA GLN A 346 23.51 -21.01 -19.31
C GLN A 346 24.63 -20.55 -18.35
N ASP A 347 24.36 -20.52 -17.03
CA ASP A 347 25.31 -20.08 -15.97
C ASP A 347 25.72 -18.61 -16.02
N THR A 348 24.96 -17.79 -16.75
CA THR A 348 25.14 -16.34 -16.85
C THR A 348 23.82 -15.62 -16.60
N VAL A 349 23.87 -14.33 -16.30
CA VAL A 349 22.68 -13.49 -16.20
C VAL A 349 22.81 -12.40 -17.25
N HIS A 350 21.79 -12.24 -18.09
CA HIS A 350 21.82 -11.28 -19.19
C HIS A 350 20.49 -10.54 -19.32
N GLN A 351 20.51 -9.39 -19.99
CA GLN A 351 19.31 -8.61 -20.25
C GLN A 351 18.42 -9.31 -21.28
N ALA A 352 17.19 -9.64 -20.90
CA ALA A 352 16.21 -10.28 -21.77
C ALA A 352 15.29 -9.27 -22.47
N PHE A 353 14.96 -8.17 -21.79
CA PHE A 353 13.97 -7.20 -22.27
C PHE A 353 14.15 -5.83 -21.63
N SER A 354 13.74 -4.77 -22.34
CA SER A 354 13.69 -3.41 -21.81
C SER A 354 12.49 -2.64 -22.34
N TYR A 355 11.91 -1.78 -21.51
CA TYR A 355 10.73 -0.98 -21.83
C TYR A 355 10.83 0.42 -21.23
N ALA A 356 10.54 1.44 -22.04
CA ALA A 356 10.53 2.83 -21.60
C ALA A 356 9.11 3.26 -21.20
N VAL A 357 8.99 3.92 -20.05
CA VAL A 357 7.74 4.50 -19.54
C VAL A 357 7.91 6.01 -19.53
N PRO A 358 7.13 6.77 -20.32
CA PRO A 358 7.22 8.23 -20.31
C PRO A 358 6.76 8.79 -18.96
N TYR A 359 7.29 9.95 -18.59
CA TYR A 359 6.80 10.73 -17.45
C TYR A 359 5.70 11.68 -17.92
N GLU A 360 4.55 11.67 -17.25
CA GLU A 360 3.48 12.62 -17.51
C GLU A 360 3.54 13.76 -16.49
N ALA A 361 3.81 14.98 -16.97
CA ALA A 361 3.85 16.15 -16.10
C ALA A 361 2.45 16.44 -15.51
N VAL A 362 2.31 16.25 -14.20
CA VAL A 362 1.06 16.60 -13.51
C VAL A 362 1.05 18.09 -13.27
N LYS A 363 0.10 18.80 -13.91
CA LYS A 363 -0.21 20.18 -13.54
C LYS A 363 -0.70 20.14 -12.09
N VAL A 364 0.13 20.60 -11.16
CA VAL A 364 -0.33 20.87 -9.80
C VAL A 364 -1.48 21.84 -9.97
N ARG A 365 -2.71 21.37 -9.73
CA ARG A 365 -3.87 22.24 -9.68
C ARG A 365 -3.55 23.21 -8.54
N GLU A 366 -3.12 24.42 -8.90
CA GLU A 366 -3.11 25.56 -7.99
C GLU A 366 -4.42 25.49 -7.22
N GLU A 367 -4.26 25.50 -5.90
CA GLU A 367 -5.27 25.71 -4.87
C GLU A 367 -6.70 25.74 -5.43
N LEU A 368 -7.51 24.72 -5.12
CA LEU A 368 -8.97 24.88 -5.15
C LEU A 368 -9.24 26.29 -4.63
N ALA A 369 -9.79 27.19 -5.44
CA ALA A 369 -9.97 28.59 -5.04
C ALA A 369 -10.64 28.60 -3.66
N ILE A 370 -9.85 28.81 -2.60
CA ILE A 370 -10.27 28.47 -1.25
C ILE A 370 -11.29 29.53 -0.87
N LYS A 371 -12.56 29.16 -0.94
CA LYS A 371 -13.65 30.01 -0.48
C LYS A 371 -13.72 29.89 1.03
N VAL A 372 -12.74 30.50 1.71
CA VAL A 372 -12.74 30.63 3.17
C VAL A 372 -14.04 31.32 3.57
N ILE A 373 -14.77 30.71 4.50
CA ILE A 373 -16.00 31.27 5.08
C ILE A 373 -15.54 32.42 5.97
N LYS A 374 -16.05 33.64 5.75
CA LYS A 374 -15.57 34.85 6.44
C LYS A 374 -16.36 35.17 7.70
N GLU A 375 -17.56 34.62 7.81
CA GLU A 375 -18.46 34.78 8.94
C GLU A 375 -17.91 34.07 10.18
N ASP A 376 -18.17 34.60 11.37
CA ASP A 376 -17.71 34.00 12.63
C ASP A 376 -18.53 32.78 13.05
N SER A 377 -19.76 32.66 12.52
CA SER A 377 -20.66 31.57 12.81
C SER A 377 -21.61 31.30 11.63
N LEU A 378 -22.14 30.08 11.59
CA LEU A 378 -23.17 29.66 10.63
C LEU A 378 -24.30 28.96 11.35
N THR A 379 -25.54 29.23 10.94
CA THR A 379 -26.69 28.43 11.34
C THR A 379 -26.82 27.23 10.41
N VAL A 380 -26.62 26.03 10.95
CA VAL A 380 -26.71 24.76 10.23
C VAL A 380 -27.65 23.80 10.94
N LYS A 381 -28.14 22.81 10.20
CA LYS A 381 -28.79 21.63 10.77
C LYS A 381 -27.83 20.48 10.57
N VAL A 382 -27.40 19.83 11.65
CA VAL A 382 -26.38 18.78 11.55
C VAL A 382 -26.90 17.63 10.67
N HIS A 383 -28.15 17.21 10.84
CA HIS A 383 -28.79 16.26 9.94
C HIS A 383 -30.31 16.44 9.87
N ALA A 384 -30.76 17.30 8.94
CA ALA A 384 -32.17 17.71 8.86
C ALA A 384 -33.15 16.58 8.50
N SER A 385 -32.69 15.51 7.83
CA SER A 385 -33.53 14.39 7.41
C SER A 385 -33.95 13.47 8.55
N TYR A 386 -33.25 13.45 9.69
CA TYR A 386 -33.61 12.60 10.83
C TYR A 386 -34.97 12.91 11.44
N ASP A 387 -35.50 14.12 11.24
CA ASP A 387 -36.84 14.52 11.72
C ASP A 387 -37.94 14.43 10.64
N LYS A 388 -37.64 13.80 9.49
CA LYS A 388 -38.64 13.48 8.46
C LYS A 388 -39.48 12.22 8.71
N PRO A 389 -39.00 11.15 9.39
CA PRO A 389 -39.77 9.92 9.55
C PRO A 389 -41.14 10.13 10.22
N GLY A 390 -42.14 9.37 9.76
CA GLY A 390 -43.52 9.44 10.26
C GLY A 390 -43.72 8.77 11.62
N ARG A 391 -44.92 8.96 12.20
CA ARG A 391 -45.25 8.46 13.56
C ARG A 391 -45.06 6.95 13.73
N PHE A 392 -45.35 6.15 12.70
CA PHE A 392 -45.17 4.70 12.75
C PHE A 392 -43.69 4.29 12.83
N HIS A 393 -42.82 4.98 12.07
CA HIS A 393 -41.37 4.75 12.15
C HIS A 393 -40.83 5.08 13.54
N ARG A 394 -41.22 6.24 14.09
CA ARG A 394 -40.83 6.66 15.44
C ARG A 394 -41.38 5.75 16.54
N PHE A 395 -42.57 5.16 16.34
CA PHE A 395 -43.11 4.15 17.24
C PHE A 395 -42.24 2.87 17.26
N LEU A 396 -41.76 2.42 16.10
CA LEU A 396 -40.94 1.20 16.01
C LEU A 396 -39.48 1.41 16.43
N PHE A 397 -38.87 2.55 16.06
CA PHE A 397 -37.42 2.79 16.19
C PHE A 397 -37.06 3.89 17.21
N GLY A 398 -38.06 4.44 17.90
CA GLY A 398 -37.89 5.47 18.93
C GLY A 398 -37.91 6.91 18.40
N GLU A 399 -38.26 7.83 19.30
CA GLU A 399 -38.19 9.29 19.04
C GLU A 399 -36.72 9.75 18.94
N ASN A 400 -35.83 9.15 19.74
CA ASN A 400 -34.39 9.42 19.77
C ASN A 400 -34.09 10.94 19.90
N TYR A 401 -32.94 11.40 19.38
CA TYR A 401 -32.55 12.82 19.37
C TYR A 401 -32.82 13.50 18.02
N ARG A 402 -33.85 13.04 17.29
CA ARG A 402 -34.10 13.45 15.89
C ARG A 402 -34.35 14.96 15.77
N LYS A 403 -35.04 15.55 16.75
CA LYS A 403 -35.32 16.98 16.79
C LYS A 403 -34.05 17.78 17.01
N GLU A 404 -33.16 17.29 17.86
CA GLU A 404 -31.87 17.90 18.17
C GLU A 404 -30.93 17.86 16.95
N TRP A 405 -30.93 16.75 16.19
CA TRP A 405 -30.19 16.65 14.92
C TRP A 405 -30.72 17.60 13.83
N ALA A 406 -32.03 17.82 13.79
CA ALA A 406 -32.69 18.65 12.77
C ALA A 406 -32.89 20.11 13.19
N ALA A 407 -32.56 20.46 14.43
CA ALA A 407 -32.66 21.82 14.95
C ALA A 407 -31.69 22.75 14.21
N PRO A 408 -32.13 23.94 13.75
CA PRO A 408 -31.21 24.99 13.32
C PRO A 408 -30.34 25.41 14.51
N THR A 409 -29.04 25.22 14.40
CA THR A 409 -28.06 25.52 15.45
C THR A 409 -26.99 26.46 14.90
N THR A 410 -26.77 27.57 15.59
CA THR A 410 -25.69 28.51 15.26
C THR A 410 -24.39 28.00 15.86
N LEU A 411 -23.43 27.67 15.00
CA LEU A 411 -22.14 27.11 15.37
C LEU A 411 -21.00 28.03 14.92
N PRO A 412 -19.90 28.13 15.69
CA PRO A 412 -18.73 28.88 15.27
C PRO A 412 -18.13 28.30 13.99
N VAL A 413 -17.59 29.17 13.14
CA VAL A 413 -16.76 28.76 12.00
C VAL A 413 -15.34 28.52 12.49
N LEU A 414 -14.83 27.32 12.24
CA LEU A 414 -13.48 26.90 12.63
C LEU A 414 -12.55 27.04 11.42
N ARG A 415 -11.48 27.81 11.59
CA ARG A 415 -10.38 27.96 10.61
C ARG A 415 -9.12 27.45 11.25
N ILE A 416 -8.59 26.33 10.78
CA ILE A 416 -7.44 25.71 11.45
C ILE A 416 -6.18 26.56 11.34
N SER A 417 -6.10 27.47 10.37
CA SER A 417 -5.02 28.47 10.29
C SER A 417 -5.07 29.53 11.39
N GLU A 418 -6.20 29.71 12.05
CA GLU A 418 -6.40 30.69 13.14
C GLU A 418 -6.42 30.01 14.52
N LEU A 419 -6.88 28.76 14.60
CA LEU A 419 -6.94 28.01 15.85
C LEU A 419 -5.54 27.74 16.41
N SER A 420 -5.38 27.96 17.72
CA SER A 420 -4.15 27.64 18.47
C SER A 420 -2.85 28.11 17.82
N GLY A 421 -2.86 29.28 17.15
CA GLY A 421 -1.68 29.84 16.49
C GLY A 421 -1.40 29.27 15.09
N GLY A 422 -2.33 28.51 14.52
CA GLY A 422 -2.22 27.88 13.21
C GLY A 422 -1.85 26.41 13.33
N LEU A 423 -2.85 25.55 13.10
CA LEU A 423 -2.70 24.10 13.14
C LEU A 423 -2.27 23.55 11.78
N THR A 424 -1.46 22.49 11.84
CA THR A 424 -1.02 21.71 10.69
C THR A 424 -1.58 20.29 10.78
N PRO A 425 -2.23 19.79 9.72
CA PRO A 425 -2.68 18.41 9.67
C PRO A 425 -1.54 17.40 9.71
N LEU A 426 -1.67 16.42 10.59
CA LEU A 426 -0.74 15.30 10.72
C LEU A 426 -1.24 14.08 9.94
N GLN A 427 -2.45 13.63 10.26
CA GLN A 427 -2.90 12.28 9.90
C GLN A 427 -4.43 12.16 9.94
N LEU A 428 -5.02 11.48 8.95
CA LEU A 428 -6.42 11.04 8.99
C LEU A 428 -6.62 9.88 9.98
N GLY A 429 -7.80 9.80 10.58
CA GLY A 429 -8.23 8.68 11.40
C GLY A 429 -9.74 8.64 11.56
N GLY A 430 -10.21 8.06 12.66
CA GLY A 430 -11.63 8.03 13.05
C GLY A 430 -12.35 6.69 12.83
N GLY A 431 -11.68 5.73 12.20
CA GLY A 431 -12.12 4.33 12.12
C GLY A 431 -13.48 4.16 11.46
N MET A 432 -14.31 3.25 12.00
CA MET A 432 -15.57 2.84 11.38
C MET A 432 -16.78 3.77 11.64
N GLN A 433 -16.61 4.83 12.44
CA GLN A 433 -17.74 5.62 12.94
C GLN A 433 -17.64 7.10 12.58
N SER A 434 -16.45 7.68 12.52
CA SER A 434 -16.25 9.12 12.27
C SER A 434 -15.06 9.36 11.38
N ARG A 435 -14.98 10.53 10.73
CA ARG A 435 -13.74 11.01 10.15
C ARG A 435 -13.03 11.88 11.18
N SER A 436 -11.80 11.55 11.51
CA SER A 436 -10.96 12.35 12.39
C SER A 436 -9.73 12.84 11.64
N LEU A 437 -9.21 14.00 12.04
CA LEU A 437 -7.92 14.51 11.57
C LEU A 437 -7.13 14.95 12.80
N ARG A 438 -5.96 14.34 12.98
CA ARG A 438 -4.97 14.78 13.96
C ARG A 438 -4.27 16.02 13.42
N LEU A 439 -4.07 16.98 14.28
CA LEU A 439 -3.49 18.28 13.99
C LEU A 439 -2.40 18.55 15.04
N ALA A 440 -1.39 19.33 14.70
CA ALA A 440 -0.45 19.89 15.67
C ALA A 440 -0.36 21.40 15.52
N ASP A 441 -0.17 22.10 16.65
CA ASP A 441 0.25 23.49 16.64
C ASP A 441 1.77 23.63 16.44
N ALA A 442 2.24 24.87 16.38
CA ALA A 442 3.65 25.19 16.19
C ALA A 442 4.56 24.72 17.34
N GLN A 443 4.01 24.39 18.51
CA GLN A 443 4.74 23.86 19.66
C GLN A 443 4.72 22.32 19.69
N GLY A 444 4.04 21.68 18.72
CA GLY A 444 3.91 20.23 18.64
C GLY A 444 2.82 19.64 19.54
N LYS A 445 2.01 20.47 20.22
CA LYS A 445 0.87 19.97 20.98
C LYS A 445 -0.21 19.50 20.00
N GLU A 446 -0.75 18.32 20.27
CA GLU A 446 -1.70 17.67 19.38
C GLU A 446 -3.16 18.02 19.69
N TRP A 447 -3.90 18.17 18.61
CA TRP A 447 -5.32 18.47 18.58
C TRP A 447 -6.01 17.48 17.66
N VAL A 448 -7.32 17.34 17.79
CA VAL A 448 -8.12 16.49 16.91
C VAL A 448 -9.38 17.22 16.48
N ILE A 449 -9.70 17.13 15.19
CA ILE A 449 -11.07 17.37 14.70
C ILE A 449 -11.73 16.03 14.39
N ARG A 450 -13.01 15.87 14.73
CA ARG A 450 -13.79 14.66 14.49
C ARG A 450 -15.17 15.02 13.95
N SER A 451 -15.65 14.33 12.92
CA SER A 451 -17.01 14.54 12.40
C SER A 451 -18.05 14.26 13.50
N VAL A 452 -18.99 15.19 13.67
CA VAL A 452 -20.13 15.00 14.57
C VAL A 452 -21.06 13.93 13.99
N GLU A 453 -21.40 14.09 12.71
CA GLU A 453 -22.13 13.08 11.94
C GLU A 453 -21.28 11.83 11.77
N LYS A 454 -21.91 10.68 12.01
CA LYS A 454 -21.26 9.37 11.87
C LYS A 454 -21.35 8.90 10.44
N ILE A 455 -20.36 8.13 10.02
CA ILE A 455 -20.30 7.56 8.67
C ILE A 455 -20.46 6.05 8.80
N PRO A 456 -21.71 5.54 8.83
CA PRO A 456 -22.00 4.14 9.10
C PRO A 456 -21.53 3.19 7.99
N ASP A 457 -21.15 3.70 6.82
CA ASP A 457 -20.73 2.92 5.64
C ASP A 457 -19.59 1.93 5.95
N ALA A 458 -18.72 2.26 6.91
CA ALA A 458 -17.59 1.42 7.30
C ALA A 458 -17.98 0.22 8.20
N LEU A 459 -19.17 0.23 8.78
CA LEU A 459 -19.70 -0.84 9.64
C LEU A 459 -20.43 -1.93 8.84
N LEU A 460 -20.82 -1.61 7.60
CA LEU A 460 -21.52 -2.54 6.73
C LEU A 460 -20.56 -3.27 5.79
N PRO A 461 -20.66 -4.61 5.69
CA PRO A 461 -20.07 -5.37 4.60
C PRO A 461 -20.47 -4.76 3.24
N PRO A 462 -19.58 -4.77 2.22
CA PRO A 462 -19.85 -4.19 0.90
C PRO A 462 -21.18 -4.65 0.29
N GLU A 463 -21.59 -5.88 0.56
CA GLU A 463 -22.83 -6.50 0.08
C GLU A 463 -24.08 -5.81 0.63
N LEU A 464 -23.99 -5.23 1.83
CA LEU A 464 -25.10 -4.57 2.53
C LEU A 464 -25.13 -3.05 2.34
N ARG A 465 -24.05 -2.44 1.84
CA ARG A 465 -23.95 -0.97 1.65
C ARG A 465 -24.97 -0.39 0.67
N GLY A 466 -25.51 -1.21 -0.24
CA GLY A 466 -26.57 -0.83 -1.18
C GLY A 466 -27.97 -1.28 -0.78
N THR A 467 -28.15 -1.75 0.46
CA THR A 467 -29.42 -2.28 0.98
C THR A 467 -30.01 -1.36 2.05
N PHE A 468 -31.23 -1.67 2.51
CA PHE A 468 -31.89 -0.98 3.62
C PHE A 468 -31.08 -1.00 4.93
N ALA A 469 -30.08 -1.89 5.06
CA ALA A 469 -29.22 -1.94 6.24
C ALA A 469 -28.43 -0.64 6.43
N LYS A 470 -28.06 0.04 5.33
CA LYS A 470 -27.41 1.37 5.39
C LYS A 470 -28.35 2.41 5.97
N ASP A 471 -29.56 2.48 5.43
CA ASP A 471 -30.57 3.44 5.87
C ASP A 471 -30.98 3.19 7.34
N TRP A 472 -31.06 1.92 7.75
CA TRP A 472 -31.32 1.56 9.14
C TRP A 472 -30.16 1.95 10.07
N LEU A 473 -28.91 1.71 9.67
CA LEU A 473 -27.76 2.03 10.51
C LEU A 473 -27.53 3.54 10.63
N ASP A 474 -27.79 4.29 9.56
CA ASP A 474 -27.89 5.74 9.61
C ASP A 474 -29.02 6.18 10.57
N ASP A 475 -30.21 5.57 10.47
CA ASP A 475 -31.33 5.89 11.35
C ASP A 475 -31.03 5.63 12.84
N VAL A 476 -30.30 4.55 13.15
CA VAL A 476 -29.85 4.24 14.52
C VAL A 476 -28.91 5.32 15.08
N THR A 477 -28.17 6.03 14.23
CA THR A 477 -27.31 7.15 14.66
C THR A 477 -28.12 8.28 15.29
N SER A 478 -29.40 8.42 14.95
CA SER A 478 -30.30 9.40 15.60
C SER A 478 -30.43 9.20 17.12
N ALA A 479 -30.15 8.00 17.64
CA ALA A 479 -30.17 7.69 19.07
C ALA A 479 -28.98 8.28 19.84
N GLN A 480 -27.95 8.79 19.15
CA GLN A 480 -26.84 9.52 19.77
C GLN A 480 -27.13 11.02 19.76
N HIS A 481 -26.91 11.72 20.88
CA HIS A 481 -27.11 13.16 20.92
C HIS A 481 -25.96 13.89 20.18
N PRO A 482 -26.25 14.78 19.21
CA PRO A 482 -25.22 15.38 18.33
C PRO A 482 -24.19 16.25 19.08
N PHE A 483 -24.58 16.84 20.20
CA PHE A 483 -23.72 17.73 21.00
C PHE A 483 -23.33 17.14 22.37
N SER A 484 -23.43 15.83 22.54
CA SER A 484 -23.21 15.16 23.84
C SER A 484 -21.83 15.44 24.45
N ALA A 485 -20.79 15.64 23.63
CA ALA A 485 -19.44 15.97 24.08
C ALA A 485 -19.39 17.24 24.95
N LEU A 486 -20.30 18.19 24.75
CA LEU A 486 -20.33 19.46 25.49
C LEU A 486 -20.89 19.33 26.91
N ILE A 487 -21.48 18.17 27.26
CA ILE A 487 -22.01 17.91 28.61
C ILE A 487 -20.89 17.57 29.61
N VAL A 488 -19.77 17.02 29.12
CA VAL A 488 -18.68 16.52 29.96
C VAL A 488 -17.95 17.64 30.72
N PRO A 489 -17.56 18.77 30.10
CA PRO A 489 -16.75 19.78 30.79
C PRO A 489 -17.38 20.37 32.06
N PRO A 490 -18.67 20.77 32.10
CA PRO A 490 -19.29 21.25 33.34
C PRO A 490 -19.22 20.24 34.49
N ILE A 491 -19.43 18.95 34.19
CA ILE A 491 -19.39 17.87 35.18
C ILE A 491 -17.95 17.67 35.67
N ALA A 492 -16.99 17.56 34.75
CA ALA A 492 -15.58 17.35 35.08
C ALA A 492 -15.00 18.51 35.90
N ASN A 493 -15.37 19.76 35.58
CA ASN A 493 -15.01 20.94 36.37
C ASN A 493 -15.57 20.88 37.79
N ALA A 494 -16.83 20.44 37.96
CA ALA A 494 -17.47 20.35 39.27
C ALA A 494 -16.78 19.36 40.22
N VAL A 495 -16.08 18.35 39.68
CA VAL A 495 -15.32 17.36 40.44
C VAL A 495 -13.80 17.51 40.30
N ASN A 496 -13.33 18.61 39.71
CA ASN A 496 -11.91 18.95 39.51
C ASN A 496 -11.08 17.85 38.80
N ILE A 497 -11.65 17.25 37.76
CA ILE A 497 -10.95 16.25 36.93
C ILE A 497 -10.42 16.94 35.66
N PRO A 498 -9.12 16.76 35.31
CA PRO A 498 -8.58 17.21 34.03
C PRO A 498 -9.36 16.64 32.85
N HIS A 499 -9.68 17.48 31.88
CA HIS A 499 -10.51 17.13 30.73
C HIS A 499 -10.20 18.06 29.56
N ALA A 500 -10.51 17.58 28.34
CA ALA A 500 -10.41 18.41 27.14
C ALA A 500 -11.47 19.51 27.13
N LYS A 501 -11.26 20.53 26.29
CA LYS A 501 -12.19 21.65 26.11
C LYS A 501 -12.83 21.59 24.72
N PRO A 502 -13.81 20.71 24.51
CA PRO A 502 -14.39 20.50 23.20
C PRO A 502 -15.14 21.74 22.70
N VAL A 503 -14.94 22.05 21.43
CA VAL A 503 -15.71 23.03 20.65
C VAL A 503 -16.35 22.32 19.47
N ILE A 504 -17.65 22.50 19.26
CA ILE A 504 -18.33 22.02 18.05
C ILE A 504 -18.54 23.19 17.11
N GLY A 505 -18.09 23.06 15.86
CA GLY A 505 -18.13 24.13 14.87
C GLY A 505 -18.17 23.64 13.43
N VAL A 506 -18.41 24.55 12.49
CA VAL A 506 -18.36 24.27 11.04
C VAL A 506 -16.94 24.54 10.55
N LEU A 507 -16.29 23.53 9.98
CA LEU A 507 -14.93 23.69 9.47
C LEU A 507 -14.94 24.45 8.13
N SER A 508 -14.34 25.64 8.09
CA SER A 508 -14.16 26.38 6.84
C SER A 508 -13.15 25.67 5.93
N PRO A 509 -13.30 25.77 4.60
CA PRO A 509 -12.16 25.63 3.70
C PRO A 509 -11.02 26.51 4.18
N ASP A 510 -9.80 25.95 4.24
CA ASP A 510 -8.63 26.59 4.81
C ASP A 510 -7.37 26.04 4.13
N LYS A 511 -6.43 26.93 3.78
CA LYS A 511 -5.16 26.55 3.13
C LYS A 511 -4.36 25.54 3.94
N ASN A 512 -4.41 25.65 5.28
CA ASN A 512 -3.68 24.77 6.17
C ASN A 512 -4.25 23.34 6.14
N LEU A 513 -5.50 23.12 5.71
CA LEU A 513 -6.05 21.77 5.56
C LEU A 513 -5.36 21.00 4.43
N GLY A 514 -4.80 21.71 3.44
CA GLY A 514 -4.13 21.14 2.29
C GLY A 514 -4.97 20.04 1.65
N ILE A 515 -4.44 18.82 1.67
CA ILE A 515 -5.05 17.65 1.03
C ILE A 515 -6.39 17.24 1.67
N TYR A 516 -6.60 17.59 2.94
CA TYR A 516 -7.76 17.17 3.73
C TYR A 516 -8.96 18.11 3.54
N GLU A 517 -8.78 19.23 2.83
CA GLU A 517 -9.82 20.20 2.52
C GLU A 517 -11.05 19.52 1.90
N ARG A 518 -10.85 18.62 0.92
CA ARG A 518 -11.94 17.91 0.22
C ARG A 518 -12.77 17.02 1.14
N VAL A 519 -12.17 16.58 2.24
CA VAL A 519 -12.78 15.64 3.17
C VAL A 519 -13.56 16.38 4.24
N PHE A 520 -13.03 17.49 4.78
CA PHE A 520 -13.60 18.14 5.97
C PHE A 520 -14.27 19.49 5.73
N SER A 521 -14.08 20.12 4.57
CA SER A 521 -14.67 21.45 4.33
C SER A 521 -16.19 21.43 4.47
N ASN A 522 -16.71 22.42 5.19
CA ASN A 522 -18.12 22.61 5.52
C ASN A 522 -18.72 21.52 6.44
N MET A 523 -17.90 20.63 7.00
CA MET A 523 -18.39 19.64 7.97
C MET A 523 -18.59 20.26 9.35
N VAL A 524 -19.60 19.78 10.08
CA VAL A 524 -19.72 20.02 11.52
C VAL A 524 -18.78 19.06 12.24
N VAL A 525 -17.80 19.61 12.95
CA VAL A 525 -16.75 18.86 13.64
C VAL A 525 -16.67 19.24 15.12
N LEU A 526 -16.29 18.26 15.93
CA LEU A 526 -15.78 18.43 17.29
C LEU A 526 -14.29 18.70 17.22
N PHE A 527 -13.82 19.79 17.82
CA PHE A 527 -12.41 20.17 17.96
C PHE A 527 -12.02 20.13 19.44
N GLU A 528 -10.94 19.42 19.78
CA GLU A 528 -10.47 19.27 21.16
C GLU A 528 -8.96 18.97 21.22
N GLU A 529 -8.33 19.20 22.38
CA GLU A 529 -6.99 18.66 22.65
C GLU A 529 -7.00 17.14 22.52
N ARG A 530 -6.00 16.55 21.85
CA ARG A 530 -5.93 15.09 21.70
C ARG A 530 -5.61 14.42 23.04
N GLU A 531 -4.67 14.99 23.78
CA GLU A 531 -4.23 14.53 25.10
C GLU A 531 -4.30 15.74 26.06
N PRO A 532 -5.38 15.90 26.83
CA PRO A 532 -5.63 17.11 27.63
C PRO A 532 -4.88 17.13 28.99
N LEU A 533 -3.72 16.46 29.08
CA LEU A 533 -2.99 16.24 30.33
C LEU A 533 -1.63 16.94 30.38
#